data_AF-A0A8C9ITU7-F1
#
_entry.id   AF-A0A8C9ITU7-F1
#
_cell.length_a   1.000
_cell.length_b   1.000
_cell.length_c   1.000
_cell.angle_alpha   90.00
_cell.angle_beta   90.00
_cell.angle_gamma   90.00
#
_symmetry.space_group_name_H-M   'P 1'
#
loop_
_entity.id
_entity.type
_entity.pdbx_description
1 polymer ?
#
loop_
_entity_poly.entity_id
_entity_poly.type
_entity_poly.pdbx_seq_one_letter_code
_entity_poly.pdbx_strand_id
1 'polypeptide(L)'
;MVLLESEQFLTELTRLFQKCRTSGSLYITLKKYDGRTKPIPKKGTVEGFEPADNKCLLRATDGKKKISTVVSSKEVSKFQMGLCIPGKGKGKEKGERRERGKEGRREKGRREKARN
;
A
#
# COMPACT_ATOMS: atom_id res chain seq x y z
N MET A 1 -7.69 -3.88 -16.01
CA MET A 1 -6.59 -3.74 -15.03
C MET A 1 -5.54 -4.75 -15.40
N VAL A 2 -4.28 -4.33 -15.53
CA VAL A 2 -3.22 -5.18 -16.11
C VAL A 2 -2.30 -5.69 -15.00
N LEU A 3 -2.04 -6.99 -14.95
CA LEU A 3 -1.04 -7.59 -14.07
C LEU A 3 0.30 -7.60 -14.81
N LEU A 4 1.30 -6.94 -14.23
CA LEU A 4 2.64 -6.77 -14.78
C LEU A 4 3.68 -7.41 -13.86
N GLU A 5 4.79 -7.79 -14.47
CA GLU A 5 6.01 -8.19 -13.75
C GLU A 5 6.61 -7.00 -12.99
N SER A 6 7.36 -7.30 -11.93
CA SER A 6 7.96 -6.33 -11.01
C SER A 6 8.71 -5.20 -11.72
N GLU A 7 9.57 -5.51 -12.70
CA GLU A 7 10.36 -4.50 -13.43
C GLU A 7 9.49 -3.62 -14.33
N GLN A 8 8.60 -4.23 -15.12
CA GLN A 8 7.68 -3.50 -15.99
C GLN A 8 6.75 -2.59 -15.18
N PHE A 9 6.30 -3.04 -14.02
CA PHE A 9 5.49 -2.24 -13.11
C PHE A 9 6.24 -0.98 -12.65
N LEU A 10 7.52 -1.06 -12.31
CA LEU A 10 8.32 0.10 -11.88
C LEU A 10 8.50 1.11 -13.03
N THR A 11 8.74 0.64 -14.25
CA THR A 11 8.81 1.51 -15.44
C THR A 11 7.49 2.23 -15.69
N GLU A 12 6.37 1.50 -15.67
CA GLU A 12 5.04 2.08 -15.89
C GLU A 12 4.62 3.01 -14.75
N LEU A 13 4.97 2.68 -13.51
CA LEU A 13 4.74 3.54 -12.35
C LEU A 13 5.49 4.87 -12.49
N THR A 14 6.74 4.83 -12.95
CA THR A 14 7.55 6.03 -13.19
C THR A 14 6.91 6.91 -14.29
N ARG A 15 6.40 6.29 -15.36
CA ARG A 15 5.66 7.01 -16.42
C ARG A 15 4.40 7.67 -15.88
N LEU A 16 3.66 7.00 -14.99
CA LEU A 16 2.49 7.59 -14.34
C LEU A 16 2.86 8.77 -13.43
N PHE A 17 3.95 8.67 -12.66
CA PHE A 17 4.45 9.78 -11.85
C PHE A 17 4.83 11.00 -12.70
N GLN A 18 5.49 10.79 -13.85
CA GLN A 18 5.86 11.87 -14.76
C GLN A 18 4.62 12.55 -15.36
N LYS A 19 3.62 11.76 -15.74
CA LYS A 19 2.36 12.25 -16.31
C LYS A 19 1.52 13.04 -15.30
N CYS A 20 1.45 12.58 -14.06
CA CYS A 20 0.70 13.24 -12.99
C CYS A 20 1.49 14.37 -12.30
N ARG A 21 2.69 14.72 -12.80
CA ARG A 21 3.56 15.74 -12.19
C ARG A 21 2.97 17.15 -12.22
N THR A 22 2.28 17.50 -13.31
CA THR A 22 1.71 18.84 -13.53
C THR A 22 0.24 18.90 -13.13
N SER A 23 -0.52 17.82 -13.35
CA SER A 23 -1.93 17.73 -13.01
C SER A 23 -2.36 16.29 -12.83
N GLY A 24 -3.29 16.05 -11.90
CA GLY A 24 -3.83 14.74 -11.58
C GLY A 24 -3.38 14.19 -10.23
N SER A 25 -3.91 13.04 -9.87
CA SER A 25 -3.58 12.32 -8.65
C SER A 25 -3.24 10.88 -8.97
N LEU A 26 -2.19 10.38 -8.32
CA LEU A 26 -1.78 8.99 -8.44
C LEU A 26 -2.20 8.25 -7.18
N TYR A 27 -3.00 7.20 -7.33
CA TYR A 27 -3.42 6.33 -6.25
C TYR A 27 -2.61 5.04 -6.26
N ILE A 28 -1.89 4.78 -5.18
CA ILE A 28 -1.17 3.52 -4.96
C ILE A 28 -1.85 2.79 -3.81
N THR A 29 -2.15 1.51 -3.99
CA THR A 29 -2.67 0.64 -2.92
C THR A 29 -1.80 -0.60 -2.79
N LEU A 30 -1.51 -0.98 -1.55
CA LEU A 30 -0.82 -2.20 -1.18
C LEU A 30 -1.77 -3.05 -0.35
N LYS A 31 -2.00 -4.30 -0.76
CA LYS A 31 -2.87 -5.24 -0.02
C LYS A 31 -2.18 -6.60 0.10
N LYS A 32 -2.34 -7.29 1.22
CA LYS A 32 -1.94 -8.70 1.34
C LYS A 32 -2.67 -9.51 0.26
N TYR A 33 -1.94 -10.36 -0.46
CA TYR A 33 -2.48 -11.17 -1.54
C TYR A 33 -2.37 -12.64 -1.19
N ASP A 34 -3.52 -13.26 -0.99
CA ASP A 34 -3.61 -14.66 -0.63
C ASP A 34 -3.60 -15.57 -1.87
N GLY A 35 -3.03 -15.17 -3.01
CA GLY A 35 -2.91 -16.03 -4.21
C GLY A 35 -4.21 -16.40 -4.94
N ARG A 36 -5.37 -15.94 -4.45
CA ARG A 36 -6.68 -16.32 -4.99
C ARG A 36 -6.98 -15.58 -6.30
N THR A 37 -7.27 -16.36 -7.33
CA THR A 37 -7.71 -15.87 -8.65
C THR A 37 -9.22 -16.03 -8.88
N LYS A 38 -9.92 -16.78 -8.02
CA LYS A 38 -11.35 -17.07 -8.10
C LYS A 38 -12.07 -16.66 -6.81
N PRO A 39 -13.35 -16.23 -6.89
CA PRO A 39 -14.15 -15.94 -5.70
C PRO A 39 -14.37 -17.21 -4.86
N ILE A 40 -14.53 -17.04 -3.55
CA ILE A 40 -14.80 -18.15 -2.63
C ILE A 40 -16.25 -18.61 -2.83
N PRO A 41 -16.51 -19.89 -3.15
CA PRO A 41 -17.85 -20.43 -3.23
C PRO A 41 -18.57 -20.32 -1.87
N LYS A 42 -19.87 -19.99 -1.88
CA LYS A 42 -20.68 -19.82 -0.66
C LYS A 42 -21.00 -21.13 0.07
N LYS A 43 -20.83 -22.29 -0.60
CA LYS A 43 -21.05 -23.64 -0.05
C LYS A 43 -20.06 -24.59 -0.71
N GLY A 44 -19.34 -25.36 0.09
CA GLY A 44 -18.36 -26.34 -0.37
C GLY A 44 -16.99 -26.07 0.24
N THR A 45 -16.47 -27.07 0.93
CA THR A 45 -15.16 -27.15 1.59
C THR A 45 -14.10 -26.34 0.85
N VAL A 46 -13.42 -25.45 1.58
CA VAL A 46 -12.20 -24.77 1.12
C VAL A 46 -11.12 -25.86 0.99
N GLU A 47 -11.12 -26.58 -0.12
CA GLU A 47 -10.06 -27.54 -0.43
C GLU A 47 -8.74 -26.75 -0.60
N GLY A 48 -7.88 -26.89 0.41
CA GLY A 48 -6.44 -26.81 0.25
C GLY A 48 -5.87 -25.51 -0.30
N PHE A 49 -6.39 -24.34 0.10
CA PHE A 49 -5.62 -23.12 -0.10
C PHE A 49 -4.60 -22.98 1.03
N GLU A 50 -3.48 -23.70 0.91
CA GLU A 50 -2.30 -23.41 1.72
C GLU A 50 -1.98 -21.91 1.55
N PRO A 51 -1.91 -21.11 2.63
CA PRO A 51 -1.49 -19.72 2.57
C PRO A 51 0.04 -19.68 2.35
N ALA A 52 0.47 -20.25 1.23
CA ALA A 52 1.84 -20.74 1.07
C ALA A 52 2.86 -19.65 0.78
N ASP A 53 2.45 -18.39 0.57
CA ASP A 53 3.43 -17.34 0.36
C ASP A 53 2.93 -16.00 0.90
N ASN A 54 3.74 -15.36 1.74
CA ASN A 54 3.62 -13.96 2.07
C ASN A 54 3.83 -13.13 0.78
N LYS A 55 2.73 -12.94 0.04
CA LYS A 55 2.65 -12.12 -1.18
C LYS A 55 1.84 -10.86 -0.90
N CYS A 56 2.17 -9.79 -1.59
CA CYS A 56 1.40 -8.55 -1.60
C CYS A 56 1.04 -8.15 -3.03
N LEU A 57 -0.14 -7.58 -3.20
CA LEU A 57 -0.63 -7.01 -4.44
C LEU A 57 -0.47 -5.50 -4.36
N LEU A 58 0.35 -4.94 -5.24
CA LEU A 58 0.43 -3.51 -5.48
C LEU A 58 -0.44 -3.13 -6.66
N ARG A 59 -1.13 -2.00 -6.55
CA ARG A 59 -1.96 -1.44 -7.62
C ARG A 59 -1.71 0.06 -7.70
N ALA A 60 -1.53 0.57 -8.91
CA ALA A 60 -1.35 2.00 -9.17
C ALA A 60 -2.32 2.47 -10.27
N THR A 61 -2.87 3.67 -10.09
CA THR A 61 -3.77 4.29 -11.08
C THR A 61 -3.72 5.81 -11.05
N ASP A 62 -3.80 6.42 -12.23
CA ASP A 62 -4.04 7.87 -12.44
C ASP A 62 -5.54 8.19 -12.64
N GLY A 63 -6.42 7.24 -12.31
CA GLY A 63 -7.86 7.28 -12.60
C GLY A 63 -8.24 6.76 -13.99
N LYS A 64 -7.30 6.76 -14.95
CA LYS A 64 -7.51 6.28 -16.33
C LYS A 64 -6.86 4.93 -16.56
N LYS A 65 -5.53 4.86 -16.44
CA LYS A 65 -4.72 3.64 -16.54
C LYS A 65 -4.64 2.95 -15.17
N LYS A 66 -4.73 1.63 -15.16
CA LYS A 66 -4.69 0.78 -13.95
C LYS A 66 -3.68 -0.35 -14.14
N ILE A 67 -2.58 -0.29 -13.41
CA ILE A 67 -1.52 -1.31 -13.39
C ILE A 67 -1.47 -1.99 -12.02
N SER A 68 -1.05 -3.25 -12.00
CA SER A 68 -0.88 -4.03 -10.79
C SER A 68 0.29 -4.98 -10.90
N THR A 69 0.89 -5.34 -9.77
CA THR A 69 1.93 -6.35 -9.68
C THR A 69 1.78 -7.14 -8.38
N VAL A 70 2.16 -8.41 -8.40
CA VAL A 70 2.20 -9.27 -7.21
C VAL A 70 3.66 -9.45 -6.84
N VAL A 71 4.00 -9.08 -5.60
CA VAL A 71 5.36 -9.15 -5.06
C VAL A 71 5.39 -10.21 -3.96
N SER A 72 6.28 -11.18 -4.11
CA SER A 72 6.55 -12.20 -3.11
C SER A 72 7.62 -11.75 -2.12
N SER A 73 7.68 -12.36 -0.94
CA SER A 73 8.69 -12.00 0.08
C SER A 73 10.14 -12.11 -0.39
N LYS A 74 10.43 -12.98 -1.37
CA LYS A 74 11.77 -13.20 -1.92
C LYS A 74 12.30 -12.01 -2.74
N GLU A 75 11.40 -11.26 -3.35
CA GLU A 75 11.74 -10.14 -4.24
C GLU A 75 11.46 -8.76 -3.62
N VAL A 76 10.90 -8.70 -2.40
CA VAL A 76 10.59 -7.43 -1.70
C VAL A 76 11.82 -6.52 -1.60
N SER A 77 12.99 -7.04 -1.23
CA SER A 77 14.19 -6.22 -1.08
C SER A 77 14.61 -5.55 -2.39
N LYS A 78 14.57 -6.29 -3.51
CA LYS A 78 14.87 -5.76 -4.85
C LYS A 78 13.82 -4.73 -5.27
N PHE A 79 12.55 -5.05 -5.04
CA PHE A 79 11.42 -4.19 -5.37
C PHE A 79 11.45 -2.87 -4.59
N GLN A 80 11.80 -2.91 -3.30
CA GLN A 80 11.92 -1.72 -2.44
C GLN A 80 13.03 -0.78 -2.93
N MET A 81 14.18 -1.31 -3.34
CA MET A 81 15.24 -0.50 -3.94
C MET A 81 14.73 0.19 -5.21
N GLY A 82 14.09 -0.55 -6.12
CA GLY A 82 13.54 0.00 -7.36
C GLY A 82 12.43 1.05 -7.15
N LEU A 83 11.62 0.91 -6.09
CA LEU A 83 10.56 1.85 -5.75
C LEU A 83 11.07 3.14 -5.09
N CYS A 84 12.21 3.09 -4.38
CA CYS A 84 12.75 4.22 -3.63
C CYS A 84 13.59 5.18 -4.50
N ILE A 85 14.23 4.65 -5.55
CA ILE A 85 15.10 5.42 -6.47
C ILE A 85 14.38 6.55 -7.24
N PRO A 86 13.10 6.47 -7.64
CA PRO A 86 12.40 7.55 -8.34
C PRO A 86 12.20 8.82 -7.50
N GLY A 87 12.34 8.76 -6.17
CA GLY A 87 11.98 9.84 -5.24
C GLY A 87 13.12 10.77 -4.80
N LYS A 88 14.39 10.34 -4.86
CA LYS A 88 15.51 11.16 -4.34
C LYS A 88 15.91 12.34 -5.24
N GLY A 89 15.39 12.42 -6.46
CA GLY A 89 15.80 13.42 -7.44
C GLY A 89 15.05 14.75 -7.41
N LYS A 90 13.72 14.78 -7.26
CA LYS A 90 12.91 16.02 -7.32
C LYS A 90 11.52 15.84 -6.70
N GLY A 91 11.35 16.15 -5.42
CA GLY A 91 10.02 16.27 -4.82
C GLY A 91 10.07 16.87 -3.42
N LYS A 92 9.75 18.15 -3.28
CA LYS A 92 9.45 18.78 -1.99
C LYS A 92 8.17 18.13 -1.46
N GLU A 93 8.30 17.22 -0.51
CA GLU A 93 7.17 16.65 0.23
C GLU A 93 6.59 17.74 1.14
N LYS A 94 5.50 18.39 0.70
CA LYS A 94 4.62 19.16 1.59
C LYS A 94 3.44 18.27 1.97
N GLY A 95 3.73 17.19 2.69
CA GLY A 95 2.73 16.35 3.31
C GLY A 95 2.46 16.86 4.72
N GLU A 96 1.27 17.39 4.98
CA GLU A 96 0.84 17.64 6.36
C GLU A 96 0.87 16.32 7.13
N ARG A 97 1.81 16.23 8.06
CA ARG A 97 1.86 15.19 9.09
C ARG A 97 0.61 15.36 9.94
N ARG A 98 -0.45 14.59 9.65
CA ARG A 98 -1.54 14.38 10.61
C ARG A 98 -0.95 13.61 11.80
N GLU A 99 -0.50 14.35 12.81
CA GLU A 99 -0.26 13.79 14.12
C GLU A 99 -1.56 13.14 14.59
N ARG A 100 -1.54 11.82 14.79
CA ARG A 100 -2.64 11.16 15.51
C ARG A 100 -2.59 11.69 16.94
N GLY A 101 -3.39 12.73 17.20
CA GLY A 101 -3.63 13.23 18.53
C GLY A 101 -4.05 12.07 19.43
N LYS A 102 -3.25 11.78 20.44
CA LYS A 102 -3.67 10.96 21.58
C LYS A 102 -4.58 11.84 22.44
N GLU A 103 -5.80 12.07 21.97
CA GLU A 103 -6.83 12.70 22.78
C GLU A 103 -7.53 11.62 23.60
N GLY A 104 -7.61 11.84 24.92
CA GLY A 104 -8.51 11.09 25.79
C GLY A 104 -7.91 10.01 26.69
N ARG A 105 -6.86 10.30 27.47
CA ARG A 105 -6.63 9.56 28.74
C ARG A 105 -5.84 10.34 29.79
N ARG A 106 -6.25 11.58 30.11
CA ARG A 106 -5.74 12.31 31.29
C ARG A 106 -6.86 13.09 31.98
N GLU A 107 -7.91 12.40 32.39
CA GLU A 107 -8.87 12.98 33.35
C GLU A 107 -9.45 11.91 34.28
N LYS A 108 -8.59 11.22 35.05
CA LYS A 108 -9.01 10.37 36.18
C LYS A 108 -8.07 10.39 37.39
N GLY A 109 -7.20 11.41 37.50
CA GLY A 109 -6.17 11.45 38.57
C GLY A 109 -6.20 12.67 39.51
N ARG A 110 -7.23 13.53 39.45
CA ARG A 110 -7.24 14.78 40.25
C ARG A 110 -8.51 15.04 41.08
N ARG A 111 -9.36 14.04 41.28
CA ARG A 111 -10.52 14.15 42.19
C ARG A 111 -10.39 13.42 43.52
N GLU A 112 -9.26 12.77 43.81
CA GLU A 112 -9.04 12.00 45.05
C GLU A 112 -8.07 12.69 46.03
N LYS A 113 -8.02 14.03 46.04
CA LYS A 113 -7.31 14.81 47.08
C LYS A 113 -8.09 16.01 47.60
N ALA A 114 -9.43 15.94 47.55
CA ALA A 114 -10.31 16.96 48.13
C ALA A 114 -11.37 16.38 49.10
N ARG A 115 -11.20 15.12 49.53
CA ARG A 115 -11.98 14.50 50.61
C ARG A 115 -11.12 13.48 51.37
N ASN A 116 -10.15 13.98 52.12
CA ASN A 116 -9.88 13.59 53.51
C ASN A 116 -8.82 14.53 54.08
#